data_AF-A0A9N8N5F1-F1
#
_entry.id   AF-A0A9N8N5F1-F1
#
_cell.length_a   1.000
_cell.length_b   1.000
_cell.length_c   1.000
_cell.angle_alpha   90.00
_cell.angle_beta   90.00
_cell.angle_gamma   90.00
#
_symmetry.space_group_name_H-M   'P 1'
#
loop_
_entity.id
_entity.type
_entity.pdbx_description
1 polymer ?
#
loop_
_entity_poly.entity_id
_entity_poly.type
_entity_poly.pdbx_seq_one_letter_code
_entity_poly.pdbx_strand_id
1 'polypeptide(L)' 'MLKFLIGIGIPYIGVIGLLPWVASVDRFVLGVPFIYAWIFAWFVLTSLCLQVCWRLFDRRADDADPQTH' A
#
# COMPACT_ATOMS: atom_id res chain seq x y z
N MET A 1 -13.80 1.27 10.17
CA MET A 1 -12.81 2.36 10.33
C MET A 1 -11.39 1.87 10.61
N LEU A 2 -11.13 0.99 11.59
CA LEU A 2 -9.77 0.50 11.93
C LEU A 2 -9.00 -0.15 10.75
N LYS A 3 -9.75 -0.68 9.80
CA LYS A 3 -9.31 -1.36 8.56
C LYS A 3 -8.54 -0.42 7.64
N PHE A 4 -9.04 0.81 7.48
CA PHE A 4 -8.40 1.85 6.68
C PHE A 4 -7.14 2.38 7.36
N LEU A 5 -7.11 2.43 8.70
CA LEU A 5 -5.91 2.81 9.43
C LEU A 5 -4.75 1.84 9.20
N ILE A 6 -5.02 0.54 9.06
CA ILE A 6 -3.97 -0.44 8.75
C ILE A 6 -3.64 -0.43 7.25
N GLY A 7 -4.66 -0.39 6.40
CA GLY A 7 -4.50 -0.42 4.94
C GLY A 7 -3.88 0.84 4.31
N ILE A 8 -4.06 2.00 4.95
CA ILE A 8 -3.52 3.28 4.48
C ILE A 8 -2.40 3.77 5.41
N GLY A 9 -2.47 3.49 6.71
CA GLY A 9 -1.44 3.92 7.66
C GLY A 9 -0.09 3.25 7.40
N ILE A 10 -0.08 1.95 7.04
CA ILE A 10 1.17 1.25 6.69
C ILE A 10 1.84 1.87 5.45
N PRO A 11 1.15 2.05 4.31
CA PRO A 11 1.78 2.69 3.16
C PRO A 11 2.16 4.15 3.43
N TYR A 12 1.36 4.90 4.19
CA TYR A 12 1.68 6.29 4.51
C TYR A 12 2.93 6.43 5.38
N ILE A 13 3.03 5.66 6.46
CA ILE A 13 4.21 5.66 7.34
C ILE A 13 5.43 5.13 6.61
N GLY A 14 5.26 4.11 5.77
CA GLY A 14 6.37 3.55 5.02
C GLY A 14 6.90 4.49 3.93
N VAL A 15 6.03 5.20 3.21
CA VAL A 15 6.45 6.21 2.23
C VAL A 15 7.17 7.35 2.93
N ILE A 16 6.52 7.98 3.92
CA ILE A 16 7.03 9.23 4.54
C ILE A 16 8.17 8.95 5.52
N GLY A 17 8.07 7.90 6.33
CA GLY A 17 9.06 7.56 7.35
C GLY A 17 10.38 7.09 6.78
N LEU A 18 10.36 6.32 5.68
CA LEU A 18 11.59 5.89 5.01
C LEU A 18 12.05 6.88 3.92
N LEU A 19 11.27 7.91 3.60
CA LEU A 19 11.64 8.91 2.58
C LEU A 19 13.02 9.55 2.83
N PRO A 20 13.38 10.00 4.05
CA PRO A 20 14.67 10.64 4.29
C PRO A 20 15.83 9.66 4.08
N TRP A 21 15.64 8.40 4.47
CA TRP A 21 16.63 7.35 4.29
C TRP A 21 16.81 7.03 2.80
N VAL A 22 15.72 6.82 2.06
CA VAL A 22 15.77 6.54 0.62
C VAL A 22 16.34 7.72 -0.17
N ALA A 23 16.01 8.95 0.20
CA ALA A 23 16.56 10.15 -0.41
C ALA A 23 18.07 10.32 -0.13
N SER A 24 18.56 9.77 0.98
CA SER A 24 20.00 9.74 1.30
C SER A 24 20.78 8.64 0.56
N VAL A 25 20.10 7.71 -0.11
CA VAL A 25 20.76 6.61 -0.84
C VAL A 25 21.08 7.07 -2.27
N ASP A 26 22.35 7.37 -2.54
CA ASP A 26 22.89 7.66 -3.89
C ASP A 26 23.07 6.38 -4.73
N ARG A 27 22.06 5.52 -4.75
CA ARG A 27 22.04 4.33 -5.61
C ARG A 27 21.29 4.65 -6.89
N PHE A 28 21.89 4.28 -8.01
CA PHE A 28 21.26 4.34 -9.31
C PHE A 28 20.86 2.93 -9.74
N VAL A 29 19.62 2.78 -10.19
CA VAL A 29 19.09 1.56 -10.81
C VAL A 29 18.94 1.85 -12.29
N LEU A 30 19.72 1.17 -13.13
CA LEU A 30 19.70 1.36 -14.60
C LEU A 30 19.95 2.82 -15.04
N GLY A 31 20.73 3.58 -14.27
CA GLY A 31 21.00 5.01 -14.53
C GLY A 31 19.95 5.98 -13.97
N VAL A 32 18.91 5.47 -13.31
CA VAL A 32 17.83 6.27 -12.69
C VAL A 32 17.99 6.26 -11.17
N PRO A 33 17.79 7.39 -10.46
CA PRO A 33 17.86 7.42 -9.00
C PRO A 33 16.92 6.40 -8.34
N PHE A 34 17.41 5.69 -7.31
CA PHE A 34 16.68 4.64 -6.60
C PHE A 34 15.33 5.11 -6.02
N ILE A 35 15.22 6.39 -5.68
CA ILE A 35 13.98 6.99 -5.18
C ILE A 35 12.78 6.77 -6.12
N TYR A 36 13.01 6.72 -7.43
CA TYR A 36 11.93 6.46 -8.40
C TYR A 36 11.46 5.01 -8.33
N ALA A 37 12.39 4.05 -8.29
CA ALA A 37 12.06 2.64 -8.13
C ALA A 37 11.30 2.38 -6.82
N TRP A 38 11.71 3.06 -5.75
CA TRP A 38 11.03 3.05 -4.46
C TRP A 38 9.59 3.57 -4.54
N ILE A 39 9.35 4.72 -5.17
CA ILE A 39 8.01 5.28 -5.36
C ILE A 39 7.11 4.32 -6.16
N PHE A 40 7.62 3.72 -7.23
CA PHE A 40 6.88 2.72 -8.00
C PHE A 40 6.54 1.48 -7.16
N ALA A 41 7.46 1.02 -6.31
CA ALA A 41 7.19 -0.08 -5.38
C ALA A 41 6.05 0.26 -4.40
N TRP A 42 5.98 1.50 -3.90
CA TRP A 42 4.87 1.95 -3.06
C TRP A 42 3.53 2.02 -3.78
N PHE A 43 3.51 2.35 -5.08
CA PHE A 43 2.30 2.29 -5.88
C PHE A 43 1.72 0.87 -5.91
N VAL A 44 2.57 -0.12 -6.19
CA VAL A 44 2.19 -1.53 -6.18
C VAL A 44 1.75 -1.96 -4.79
N LEU A 45 2.51 -1.60 -3.75
CA LEU A 45 2.19 -1.97 -2.38
C LEU A 45 0.87 -1.37 -1.90
N THR A 46 0.56 -0.12 -2.27
CA THR A 46 -0.71 0.54 -1.96
C THR A 46 -1.88 -0.17 -2.64
N SER A 47 -1.72 -0.51 -3.93
CA SER A 47 -2.70 -1.32 -4.66
C SER A 47 -2.92 -2.68 -4.01
N LEU A 48 -1.84 -3.36 -3.59
CA LEU A 48 -1.91 -4.63 -2.88
C LEU A 48 -2.59 -4.48 -1.52
N CYS A 49 -2.34 -3.39 -0.80
CA CYS A 49 -2.95 -3.11 0.49
C CYS A 49 -4.47 -2.95 0.35
N LEU A 50 -4.92 -2.21 -0.67
CA LEU A 50 -6.34 -2.10 -1.03
C LEU A 50 -6.93 -3.46 -1.40
N GLN A 51 -6.22 -4.26 -2.20
CA GLN A 51 -6.67 -5.60 -2.59
C GLN A 51 -6.79 -6.54 -1.39
N VAL A 52 -5.84 -6.51 -0.46
CA VAL A 52 -5.88 -7.29 0.80
C VAL A 52 -7.03 -6.82 1.68
N CYS A 53 -7.25 -5.51 1.80
CA CYS A 53 -8.40 -4.96 2.50
C CYS A 53 -9.72 -5.46 1.90
N TRP A 54 -9.82 -5.47 0.57
CA TRP A 54 -10.98 -5.97 -0.17
C TRP A 54 -11.20 -7.47 0.09
N ARG A 55 -10.17 -8.31 -0.09
CA ARG A 55 -10.25 -9.76 0.13
C ARG A 55 -10.60 -10.18 1.55
N LEU A 56 -10.05 -9.50 2.56
CA LEU A 56 -10.24 -9.91 3.96
C LEU A 56 -11.58 -9.44 4.53
N PHE A 57 -12.09 -8.31 4.05
CA PHE A 57 -13.22 -7.65 4.70
C PHE A 57 -14.44 -7.45 3.81
N ASP A 58 -14.25 -7.14 2.53
CA ASP A 58 -15.37 -6.92 1.59
C ASP A 58 -15.93 -8.27 1.13
N ARG A 59 -15.05 -9.22 0.83
CA ARG A 59 -15.43 -10.61 0.52
C ARG A 59 -16.25 -11.28 1.63
N ARG A 60 -16.03 -10.91 2.90
CA ARG A 60 -16.81 -11.41 4.04
C ARG A 60 -18.14 -10.68 4.25
N ALA A 61 -18.30 -9.48 3.69
CA ALA A 61 -19.56 -8.74 3.72
C ALA A 61 -20.52 -9.23 2.64
N ASP A 62 -20.01 -9.57 1.45
CA ASP A 62 -20.81 -10.18 0.37
C ASP A 62 -21.35 -11.57 0.74
N ASP A 63 -20.57 -12.38 1.47
CA ASP A 63 -21.04 -13.69 1.97
C ASP A 63 -22.12 -13.57 3.08
N ALA A 64 -22.34 -12.37 3.63
CA ALA A 64 -23.23 -12.10 4.76
C ALA A 64 -24.57 -11.44 4.37
N ASP A 65 -24.85 -11.25 3.09
CA ASP A 65 -26.19 -10.88 2.61
C ASP A 65 -26.85 -12.04 1.84
N PRO A 66 -27.57 -12.95 2.51
CA PRO A 66 -28.41 -13.92 1.83
C PRO A 66 -29.77 -13.37 1.40
N GLN A 67 -30.14 -12.10 1.61
CA GLN A 67 -31.57 -11.69 1.55
C GLN A 67 -31.77 -10.24 1.07
N THR A 68 -31.64 -10.00 -0.24
CA THR A 68 -32.41 -8.94 -0.92
C THR A 68 -33.29 -9.56 -1.99
N HIS A 69 -34.46 -10.06 -1.55
CA HIS A 69 -35.65 -10.29 -2.36
C HIS A 69 -36.84 -9.64 -1.64
#